data_AF-A0A7X8ETV1-F1
#
_entry.id   AF-A0A7X8ETV1-F1
#
_cell.length_a   1.000
_cell.length_b   1.000
_cell.length_c   1.000
_cell.angle_alpha   90.00
_cell.angle_beta   90.00
_cell.angle_gamma   90.00
#
_symmetry.space_group_name_H-M   'P 1'
#
loop_
_entity.id
_entity.type
_entity.pdbx_description
1 polymer ?
#
loop_
_entity_poly.entity_id
_entity_poly.type
_entity_poly.pdbx_seq_one_letter_code
_entity_poly.pdbx_strand_id
1 'polypeptide(L)'
;MTKEEYITQDFCEEKPVWRTGRMEYLTESTWYKKIEISCCDDRSATVLNRFFSYLNMEKLSPVDKLIKGQKRIMEKRLEKKHQREKSKIDQKMREVKKLPKNFMDWIDETAMAHSRYIYYQYSRKKYMDGYCTHCHSDVKVSGVKHRKIGVCPNCGKKVLFLAAGKATRILDHGEAVYFQKTKKGFVVRFFSIYKYYGKHYKMPEIRTLELKRIFYEDTKCLKYEWRNFKQTGEMRWCAGWDCYTFYDAACYTANLEKVLTGTPYQYCAIKQFADRYEGAGVNVPYYLLRYGSKPFIEYMVKAGLNHMVEELTQPWYFFGEYNQNGKNLLEVLGVTREQFRFIQQNDMYSFEFRTYKKMLSQKNCKIPEDFRSFCQQYERDISLILELMEYTTLHKVERYCSQQTTEKQPYFAVMQLWRDYLRFAVKLGYNMKNSFVLFPKRLIQAHDDAADAVRKMEEKELREKMKLENERAKSLLEQYRKIYSWTDGKLSVVVPEDLFSIREEGHNLHHCVANYTHDVAEGKTIILFIRRNAEPTKSFYTMEVMDKNIKQCQGFGHCEQTEEVKNFVNAY
;
A
#
# COMPACT_ATOMS: atom_id res chain seq x y z
N MET A 1 36.99 18.36 -36.58
CA MET A 1 35.67 17.84 -36.17
C MET A 1 35.67 16.33 -36.32
N THR A 2 35.35 15.60 -35.26
CA THR A 2 35.30 14.12 -35.29
C THR A 2 33.96 13.64 -35.83
N LYS A 3 33.90 12.44 -36.41
CA LYS A 3 32.63 11.78 -36.81
C LYS A 3 31.95 11.07 -35.62
N GLU A 4 32.33 11.43 -34.39
CA GLU A 4 31.93 10.76 -33.15
C GLU A 4 31.26 11.71 -32.14
N GLU A 5 31.24 13.01 -32.44
CA GLU A 5 30.68 14.07 -31.61
C GLU A 5 29.53 14.79 -32.28
N TYR A 6 28.59 15.29 -31.47
CA TYR A 6 27.57 16.18 -32.00
C TYR A 6 28.22 17.52 -32.33
N ILE A 7 27.83 18.06 -33.47
CA ILE A 7 28.25 19.36 -33.96
C ILE A 7 27.04 20.25 -33.77
N THR A 8 26.90 20.85 -32.58
CA THR A 8 25.82 21.83 -32.36
C THR A 8 26.30 22.95 -31.45
N GLN A 9 26.19 24.16 -31.97
CA GLN A 9 26.51 25.40 -31.28
C GLN A 9 25.21 26.20 -31.17
N ASP A 10 24.92 26.66 -29.97
CA ASP A 10 23.72 27.39 -29.62
C ASP A 10 24.03 28.89 -29.54
N PHE A 11 23.21 29.69 -30.21
CA PHE A 11 23.36 31.14 -30.36
C PHE A 11 22.24 31.92 -29.65
N CYS A 12 21.44 31.28 -28.79
CA CYS A 12 20.38 31.95 -28.05
C CYS A 12 20.90 32.90 -26.94
N GLU A 13 22.16 32.75 -26.53
CA GLU A 13 22.82 33.61 -25.54
C GLU A 13 23.79 34.60 -26.24
N GLU A 14 24.17 35.70 -25.58
CA GLU A 14 25.09 36.72 -26.13
C GLU A 14 26.44 36.14 -26.60
N LYS A 15 26.85 35.00 -26.02
CA LYS A 15 28.05 34.25 -26.44
C LYS A 15 27.63 32.87 -26.93
N PRO A 16 28.08 32.43 -28.12
CA PRO A 16 27.76 31.11 -28.63
C PRO A 16 28.30 29.98 -27.74
N VAL A 17 27.45 29.03 -27.34
CA VAL A 17 27.80 27.92 -26.46
C VAL A 17 27.78 26.59 -27.24
N TRP A 18 28.84 25.78 -27.11
CA TRP A 18 28.84 24.42 -27.65
C TRP A 18 27.92 23.52 -26.82
N ARG A 19 26.95 22.86 -27.48
CA ARG A 19 26.02 21.95 -26.83
C ARG A 19 26.38 20.50 -27.15
N THR A 20 26.17 19.61 -26.19
CA THR A 20 26.38 18.16 -26.30
C THR A 20 25.10 17.39 -26.71
N GLY A 21 24.10 18.10 -27.24
CA GLY A 21 22.84 17.55 -27.75
C GLY A 21 22.83 17.42 -29.27
N ARG A 22 21.98 16.55 -29.81
CA ARG A 22 21.65 16.55 -31.25
C ARG A 22 20.69 17.69 -31.57
N MET A 23 20.67 18.12 -32.83
CA MET A 23 19.87 19.23 -33.31
C MET A 23 18.38 19.06 -32.96
N GLU A 24 17.82 17.86 -33.15
CA GLU A 24 16.40 17.56 -32.84
C GLU A 24 16.01 17.74 -31.36
N TYR A 25 16.95 17.66 -30.42
CA TYR A 25 16.69 17.92 -28.99
C TYR A 25 16.92 19.39 -28.60
N LEU A 26 17.59 20.15 -29.45
CA LEU A 26 17.90 21.57 -29.25
C LEU A 26 16.86 22.46 -29.94
N THR A 27 16.18 21.95 -30.96
CA THR A 27 15.01 22.58 -31.56
C THR A 27 13.76 22.19 -30.79
N GLU A 28 13.02 23.17 -30.27
CA GLU A 28 11.75 22.96 -29.60
C GLU A 28 10.75 22.29 -30.56
N SER A 29 10.46 21.02 -30.33
CA SER A 29 9.45 20.28 -31.07
C SER A 29 8.38 19.83 -30.08
N THR A 30 7.17 20.33 -30.27
CA THR A 30 5.99 19.90 -29.50
C THR A 30 5.07 19.10 -30.40
N TRP A 31 4.09 18.40 -29.82
CA TRP A 31 3.08 17.64 -30.58
C TRP A 31 2.30 18.50 -31.59
N TYR A 32 2.29 19.83 -31.41
CA TYR A 32 1.53 20.79 -32.23
C TYR A 32 2.40 21.73 -33.07
N LYS A 33 3.72 21.72 -32.88
CA LYS A 33 4.64 22.63 -33.59
C LYS A 33 5.93 21.92 -33.96
N LYS A 34 6.16 21.78 -35.27
CA LYS A 34 7.41 21.28 -35.83
C LYS A 34 8.20 22.47 -36.36
N ILE A 35 9.35 22.74 -35.76
CA ILE A 35 10.30 23.72 -36.31
C ILE A 35 10.98 23.08 -37.52
N GLU A 36 10.87 23.71 -38.68
CA GLU A 36 11.65 23.32 -39.86
C GLU A 36 13.09 23.79 -39.71
N ILE A 37 14.02 22.90 -40.01
CA ILE A 37 15.46 23.18 -39.96
C ILE A 37 15.93 23.30 -41.41
N SER A 38 16.57 24.41 -41.75
CA SER A 38 17.12 24.69 -43.08
C SER A 38 18.58 25.17 -42.98
N CYS A 39 19.29 25.11 -44.11
CA CYS A 39 20.59 25.76 -44.22
C CYS A 39 20.40 27.25 -44.50
N CYS A 40 21.23 28.11 -43.91
CA CYS A 40 21.16 29.56 -44.14
C CYS A 40 21.60 29.97 -45.56
N ASP A 41 22.43 29.16 -46.22
CA ASP A 41 22.93 29.39 -47.58
C ASP A 41 23.41 28.08 -48.26
N ASP A 42 23.65 28.16 -49.58
CA ASP A 42 24.14 27.05 -50.41
C ASP A 42 25.55 26.57 -50.01
N ARG A 43 26.36 27.46 -49.45
CA ARG A 43 27.70 27.13 -48.96
C ARG A 43 27.60 26.18 -47.77
N SER A 44 26.69 26.43 -46.83
CA SER A 44 26.41 25.61 -45.66
C SER A 44 25.84 24.25 -46.06
N ALA A 45 24.92 24.24 -47.04
CA ALA A 45 24.43 23.01 -47.65
C ALA A 45 25.57 22.17 -48.26
N THR A 46 26.49 22.80 -48.99
CA THR A 46 27.66 22.14 -49.59
C THR A 46 28.60 21.57 -48.52
N VAL A 47 28.85 22.31 -47.43
CA VAL A 47 29.68 21.86 -46.31
C VAL A 47 29.08 20.62 -45.64
N LEU A 48 27.78 20.64 -45.33
CA LEU A 48 27.08 19.49 -44.73
C LEU A 48 27.10 18.26 -45.65
N ASN A 49 26.81 18.45 -46.95
CA ASN A 49 26.87 17.38 -47.94
C ASN A 49 28.26 16.74 -48.03
N ARG A 50 29.32 17.57 -48.06
CA ARG A 50 30.70 17.08 -48.08
C ARG A 50 31.05 16.33 -46.79
N PHE A 51 30.68 16.87 -45.63
CA PHE A 51 30.99 16.28 -44.34
C PHE A 51 30.30 14.92 -44.13
N PHE A 52 29.02 14.82 -44.53
CA PHE A 52 28.21 13.60 -44.42
C PHE A 52 28.22 12.71 -45.66
N SER A 53 29.11 12.97 -46.62
CA SER A 53 29.27 12.16 -47.85
C SER A 53 29.43 10.66 -47.57
N TYR A 54 30.10 10.31 -46.47
CA TYR A 54 30.29 8.93 -46.00
C TYR A 54 28.99 8.16 -45.65
N LEU A 55 27.84 8.84 -45.60
CA LEU A 55 26.54 8.19 -45.44
C LEU A 55 26.05 7.55 -46.75
N ASN A 56 26.61 7.94 -47.91
CA ASN A 56 26.18 7.47 -49.25
C ASN A 56 24.67 7.65 -49.50
N MET A 57 24.10 8.77 -49.03
CA MET A 57 22.66 9.06 -49.15
C MET A 57 22.42 10.30 -50.01
N GLU A 58 22.79 10.25 -51.28
CA GLU A 58 22.79 11.42 -52.19
C GLU A 58 21.42 12.11 -52.29
N LYS A 59 20.34 11.33 -52.28
CA LYS A 59 18.94 11.78 -52.39
C LYS A 59 18.41 12.55 -51.19
N LEU A 60 19.15 12.63 -50.08
CA LEU A 60 18.71 13.35 -48.88
C LEU A 60 19.12 14.82 -48.92
N SER A 61 18.29 15.68 -48.33
CA SER A 61 18.66 17.05 -48.05
C SER A 61 19.90 17.12 -47.13
N PRO A 62 20.69 18.21 -47.17
CA PRO A 62 21.82 18.40 -46.25
C PRO A 62 21.43 18.27 -44.77
N VAL A 63 20.23 18.74 -44.41
CA VAL A 63 19.69 18.68 -43.05
C VAL A 63 19.32 17.26 -42.65
N ASP A 64 18.68 16.49 -43.53
CA ASP A 64 18.40 15.07 -43.27
C ASP A 64 19.67 14.24 -43.10
N LYS A 65 20.73 14.57 -43.85
CA LYS A 65 22.06 13.96 -43.69
C LYS A 65 22.65 14.29 -42.31
N LEU A 66 22.51 15.52 -41.83
CA LEU A 66 22.90 15.92 -40.47
C LEU A 66 22.13 15.11 -39.41
N ILE A 67 20.80 15.06 -39.50
CA ILE A 67 19.95 14.33 -38.56
C ILE A 67 20.33 12.84 -38.52
N LYS A 68 20.46 12.20 -39.70
CA LYS A 68 20.88 10.79 -39.77
C LYS A 68 22.30 10.56 -39.26
N GLY A 69 23.22 11.48 -39.55
CA GLY A 69 24.59 11.43 -39.03
C GLY A 69 24.63 11.51 -37.50
N GLN A 70 23.90 12.45 -36.91
CA GLN A 70 23.79 12.57 -35.44
C GLN A 70 23.08 11.36 -34.83
N LYS A 71 22.02 10.83 -35.46
CA LYS A 71 21.35 9.58 -35.03
C LYS A 71 22.31 8.40 -35.03
N ARG A 72 23.14 8.23 -36.06
CA ARG A 72 24.16 7.17 -36.12
C ARG A 72 25.21 7.30 -35.00
N ILE A 73 25.60 8.53 -34.65
CA ILE A 73 26.50 8.79 -33.52
C ILE A 73 25.82 8.37 -32.20
N MET A 74 24.56 8.73 -32.02
CA MET A 74 23.75 8.34 -30.86
C MET A 74 23.65 6.82 -30.73
N GLU A 75 23.30 6.12 -31.81
CA GLU A 75 23.19 4.66 -31.85
C GLU A 75 24.52 3.98 -31.48
N LYS A 76 25.65 4.44 -32.03
CA LYS A 76 26.98 3.93 -31.66
C LYS A 76 27.31 4.16 -30.18
N ARG A 77 27.02 5.35 -29.65
CA ARG A 77 27.22 5.67 -28.23
C ARG A 77 26.35 4.79 -27.33
N LEU A 78 25.10 4.60 -27.73
CA LEU A 78 24.13 3.76 -27.03
C LEU A 78 24.60 2.29 -27.04
N GLU A 79 25.06 1.76 -28.17
CA GLU A 79 25.59 0.39 -28.24
C GLU A 79 26.83 0.21 -27.35
N LYS A 80 27.77 1.17 -27.35
CA LYS A 80 28.92 1.15 -26.41
C LYS A 80 28.46 1.14 -24.95
N LYS A 81 27.44 1.92 -24.60
CA LYS A 81 26.84 1.93 -23.24
C LYS A 81 26.18 0.59 -22.92
N HIS A 82 25.36 0.07 -23.83
CA HIS A 82 24.71 -1.23 -23.70
C HIS A 82 25.74 -2.35 -23.54
N GLN A 83 26.81 -2.37 -24.33
CA GLN A 83 27.85 -3.39 -24.22
C GLN A 83 28.55 -3.37 -22.87
N ARG A 84 28.81 -2.19 -22.29
CA ARG A 84 29.35 -2.05 -20.93
C ARG A 84 28.37 -2.58 -19.88
N GLU A 85 27.08 -2.28 -20.00
CA GLU A 85 26.03 -2.77 -19.09
C GLU A 85 25.86 -4.29 -19.20
N LYS A 86 25.72 -4.82 -20.42
CA LYS A 86 25.69 -6.25 -20.75
C LYS A 86 26.87 -6.99 -20.12
N SER A 87 28.09 -6.49 -20.33
CA SER A 87 29.31 -7.11 -19.79
C SER A 87 29.34 -7.18 -18.25
N LYS A 88 28.88 -6.13 -17.57
CA LYS A 88 28.77 -6.10 -16.10
C LYS A 88 27.73 -7.12 -15.60
N ILE A 89 26.58 -7.21 -16.27
CA ILE A 89 25.55 -8.18 -15.92
C ILE A 89 26.06 -9.60 -16.15
N ASP A 90 26.66 -9.87 -17.30
CA ASP A 90 27.19 -11.20 -17.64
C ASP A 90 28.28 -11.63 -16.66
N GLN A 91 29.14 -10.70 -16.24
CA GLN A 91 30.11 -10.95 -15.17
C GLN A 91 29.44 -11.37 -13.86
N LYS A 92 28.36 -10.70 -13.46
CA LYS A 92 27.62 -11.08 -12.26
C LYS A 92 26.93 -12.44 -12.42
N MET A 93 26.35 -12.71 -13.58
CA MET A 93 25.64 -13.96 -13.85
C MET A 93 26.56 -15.19 -13.86
N ARG A 94 27.88 -15.02 -14.07
CA ARG A 94 28.87 -16.11 -13.92
C ARG A 94 28.99 -16.65 -12.48
N GLU A 95 28.51 -15.92 -11.47
CA GLU A 95 28.46 -16.41 -10.09
C GLU A 95 27.35 -17.44 -9.86
N VAL A 96 26.36 -17.51 -10.76
CA VAL A 96 25.22 -18.44 -10.65
C VAL A 96 25.62 -19.81 -11.18
N LYS A 97 25.44 -20.84 -10.35
CA LYS A 97 25.81 -22.23 -10.64
C LYS A 97 24.62 -23.00 -11.23
N LYS A 98 24.89 -24.17 -11.80
CA LYS A 98 23.84 -25.11 -12.22
C LYS A 98 23.01 -25.56 -11.02
N LEU A 99 21.73 -25.85 -11.28
CA LEU A 99 20.81 -26.38 -10.28
C LEU A 99 21.21 -27.82 -9.90
N PRO A 100 20.86 -28.30 -8.69
CA PRO A 100 21.08 -29.69 -8.32
C PRO A 100 20.23 -30.62 -9.20
N LYS A 101 20.70 -31.85 -9.43
CA LYS A 101 20.07 -32.81 -10.35
C LYS A 101 18.60 -33.09 -10.00
N ASN A 102 18.28 -33.17 -8.71
CA ASN A 102 16.95 -33.45 -8.19
C ASN A 102 16.02 -32.22 -8.12
N PHE A 103 16.44 -31.05 -8.59
CA PHE A 103 15.61 -29.84 -8.49
C PHE A 103 14.33 -29.96 -9.31
N MET A 104 14.41 -30.53 -10.52
CA MET A 104 13.25 -30.71 -11.38
C MET A 104 12.29 -31.77 -10.83
N ASP A 105 12.83 -32.85 -10.26
CA ASP A 105 12.01 -33.86 -9.57
C ASP A 105 11.31 -33.23 -8.37
N TRP A 106 12.03 -32.44 -7.55
CA TRP A 106 11.42 -31.71 -6.43
C TRP A 106 10.34 -30.72 -6.87
N ILE A 107 10.47 -30.10 -8.05
CA ILE A 107 9.41 -29.24 -8.59
C ILE A 107 8.11 -30.03 -8.75
N ASP A 108 8.18 -31.18 -9.43
CA ASP A 108 6.98 -31.97 -9.68
C ASP A 108 6.44 -32.63 -8.40
N GLU A 109 7.36 -33.11 -7.57
CA GLU A 109 7.05 -33.84 -6.36
C GLU A 109 6.54 -32.93 -5.24
N THR A 110 7.07 -31.71 -5.07
CA THR A 110 6.77 -30.86 -3.90
C THR A 110 6.26 -29.48 -4.29
N ALA A 111 6.96 -28.75 -5.16
CA ALA A 111 6.56 -27.38 -5.49
C ALA A 111 5.21 -27.30 -6.21
N MET A 112 4.86 -28.35 -6.96
CA MET A 112 3.58 -28.49 -7.68
C MET A 112 2.63 -29.47 -6.97
N ALA A 113 2.71 -29.61 -5.65
CA ALA A 113 1.87 -30.54 -4.88
C ALA A 113 0.36 -30.25 -5.02
N HIS A 114 -0.06 -29.02 -5.31
CA HIS A 114 -1.45 -28.65 -5.62
C HIS A 114 -1.92 -29.20 -6.97
N SER A 115 -0.98 -29.43 -7.90
CA SER A 115 -1.20 -29.98 -9.24
C SER A 115 -1.01 -31.49 -9.23
N ARG A 116 -1.72 -32.19 -8.33
CA ARG A 116 -1.78 -33.65 -8.26
C ARG A 116 -3.21 -34.10 -8.45
N TYR A 117 -3.41 -35.02 -9.39
CA TYR A 117 -4.74 -35.38 -9.85
C TYR A 117 -4.97 -36.88 -9.82
N ILE A 118 -6.24 -37.23 -9.62
CA ILE A 118 -6.75 -38.53 -10.05
C ILE A 118 -7.76 -38.29 -11.16
N TYR A 119 -7.39 -38.70 -12.36
CA TYR A 119 -8.30 -38.76 -13.49
C TYR A 119 -9.10 -40.05 -13.42
N TYR A 120 -10.43 -39.96 -13.36
CA TYR A 120 -11.29 -41.13 -13.29
C TYR A 120 -12.28 -41.19 -14.47
N GLN A 121 -12.59 -42.40 -14.90
CA GLN A 121 -13.61 -42.68 -15.90
C GLN A 121 -14.96 -42.82 -15.20
N TYR A 122 -15.85 -41.86 -15.43
CA TYR A 122 -17.16 -41.87 -14.79
C TYR A 122 -17.96 -43.10 -15.24
N SER A 123 -18.50 -43.84 -14.27
CA SER A 123 -19.47 -44.90 -14.52
C SER A 123 -20.45 -44.97 -13.34
N ARG A 124 -21.60 -45.63 -13.53
CA ARG A 124 -22.58 -45.87 -12.46
C ARG A 124 -22.14 -46.95 -11.46
N LYS A 125 -20.95 -47.54 -11.63
CA LYS A 125 -20.41 -48.58 -10.74
C LYS A 125 -19.95 -47.95 -9.42
N LYS A 126 -20.05 -48.72 -8.32
CA LYS A 126 -19.55 -48.31 -7.00
C LYS A 126 -18.06 -47.92 -7.04
N TYR A 127 -17.25 -48.70 -7.75
CA TYR A 127 -15.84 -48.43 -8.00
C TYR A 127 -15.61 -48.06 -9.46
N MET A 128 -14.87 -46.97 -9.67
CA MET A 128 -14.49 -46.44 -10.97
C MET A 128 -12.99 -46.56 -11.16
N ASP A 129 -12.58 -46.78 -12.40
CA ASP A 129 -11.17 -46.74 -12.81
C ASP A 129 -10.67 -45.30 -12.81
N GLY A 130 -9.46 -45.11 -12.27
CA GLY A 130 -8.75 -43.85 -12.38
C GLY A 130 -7.25 -44.04 -12.44
N TYR A 131 -6.55 -42.94 -12.63
CA TYR A 131 -5.10 -42.88 -12.71
C TYR A 131 -4.60 -41.70 -11.88
N CYS A 132 -3.65 -41.96 -10.98
CA CYS A 132 -3.01 -40.94 -10.18
C CYS A 132 -1.81 -40.34 -10.93
N THR A 133 -1.82 -39.01 -11.13
CA THR A 133 -0.74 -38.29 -11.83
C THR A 133 0.51 -38.06 -10.99
N HIS A 134 0.53 -38.53 -9.74
CA HIS A 134 1.67 -38.40 -8.83
C HIS A 134 2.40 -39.74 -8.64
N CYS A 135 1.71 -40.81 -8.24
CA CYS A 135 2.36 -42.13 -8.13
C CYS A 135 2.35 -42.94 -9.44
N HIS A 136 1.85 -42.33 -10.52
CA HIS A 136 1.80 -42.90 -11.86
C HIS A 136 1.13 -44.28 -11.94
N SER A 137 0.15 -44.56 -11.08
CA SER A 137 -0.51 -45.87 -10.98
C SER A 137 -1.99 -45.77 -11.31
N ASP A 138 -2.54 -46.81 -11.94
CA ASP A 138 -3.98 -46.99 -12.04
C ASP A 138 -4.56 -47.35 -10.65
N VAL A 139 -5.72 -46.78 -10.32
CA VAL A 139 -6.35 -46.85 -9.00
C VAL A 139 -7.86 -47.08 -9.13
N LYS A 140 -8.48 -47.63 -8.09
CA LYS A 140 -9.94 -47.73 -7.97
C LYS A 140 -10.46 -46.67 -7.00
N VAL A 141 -11.47 -45.91 -7.42
CA VAL A 141 -12.06 -44.82 -6.61
C VAL A 141 -13.57 -44.97 -6.48
N SER A 142 -14.14 -44.56 -5.35
CA SER A 142 -15.58 -44.68 -5.06
C SER A 142 -16.12 -43.41 -4.41
N GLY A 143 -17.33 -42.98 -4.77
CA GLY A 143 -17.99 -41.81 -4.16
C GLY A 143 -17.32 -40.45 -4.46
N VAL A 144 -16.33 -40.43 -5.35
CA VAL A 144 -15.59 -39.21 -5.70
C VAL A 144 -16.41 -38.28 -6.58
N LYS A 145 -16.22 -36.97 -6.41
CA LYS A 145 -16.88 -35.93 -7.19
C LYS A 145 -15.83 -35.12 -7.95
N HIS A 146 -16.19 -34.69 -9.16
CA HIS A 146 -15.34 -33.82 -9.97
C HIS A 146 -14.99 -32.53 -9.22
N ARG A 147 -13.71 -32.12 -9.28
CA ARG A 147 -13.14 -30.95 -8.59
C ARG A 147 -13.31 -31.00 -7.07
N LYS A 148 -13.32 -32.20 -6.48
CA LYS A 148 -13.20 -32.38 -5.03
C LYS A 148 -11.84 -32.92 -4.68
N ILE A 149 -11.31 -32.38 -3.59
CA ILE A 149 -10.07 -32.83 -2.96
C ILE A 149 -10.37 -34.17 -2.28
N GLY A 150 -9.43 -35.09 -2.36
CA GLY A 150 -9.36 -36.23 -1.47
C GLY A 150 -7.97 -36.82 -1.46
N VAL A 151 -7.88 -38.12 -1.25
CA VAL A 151 -6.62 -38.82 -1.04
C VAL A 151 -6.49 -39.96 -2.06
N CYS A 152 -5.31 -40.11 -2.64
CA CYS A 152 -5.01 -41.24 -3.50
C CYS A 152 -5.00 -42.55 -2.68
N PRO A 153 -5.75 -43.60 -3.09
CA PRO A 153 -5.78 -44.85 -2.34
C PRO A 153 -4.47 -45.66 -2.44
N ASN A 154 -3.60 -45.35 -3.42
CA ASN A 154 -2.32 -46.05 -3.60
C ASN A 154 -1.19 -45.37 -2.81
N CYS A 155 -0.97 -44.07 -3.03
CA CYS A 155 0.17 -43.36 -2.42
C CYS A 155 -0.18 -42.48 -1.21
N GLY A 156 -1.46 -42.38 -0.84
CA GLY A 156 -1.90 -41.60 0.33
C GLY A 156 -1.77 -40.08 0.18
N LYS A 157 -1.33 -39.56 -0.96
CA LYS A 157 -1.20 -38.11 -1.18
C LYS A 157 -2.52 -37.44 -1.49
N LYS A 158 -2.63 -36.17 -1.09
CA LYS A 158 -3.74 -35.27 -1.42
C LYS A 158 -3.78 -35.05 -2.92
N VAL A 159 -4.96 -35.21 -3.50
CA VAL A 159 -5.21 -35.08 -4.95
C VAL A 159 -6.55 -34.40 -5.21
N LEU A 160 -6.69 -33.78 -6.38
CA LEU A 160 -7.97 -33.30 -6.89
C LEU A 160 -8.55 -34.34 -7.88
N PHE A 161 -9.80 -34.76 -7.65
CA PHE A 161 -10.47 -35.73 -8.52
C PHE A 161 -11.02 -35.06 -9.78
N LEU A 162 -10.66 -35.59 -10.94
CA LEU A 162 -11.04 -35.06 -12.25
C LEU A 162 -11.73 -36.15 -13.08
N ALA A 163 -12.96 -35.89 -13.54
CA ALA A 163 -13.60 -36.76 -14.49
C ALA A 163 -12.92 -36.57 -15.86
N ALA A 164 -12.36 -37.64 -16.44
CA ALA A 164 -11.53 -37.55 -17.65
C ALA A 164 -12.27 -36.92 -18.83
N GLY A 165 -13.57 -37.19 -18.99
CA GLY A 165 -14.40 -36.59 -20.04
C GLY A 165 -14.72 -35.10 -19.85
N LYS A 166 -14.50 -34.53 -18.64
CA LYS A 166 -14.76 -33.10 -18.35
C LYS A 166 -13.48 -32.27 -18.27
N ALA A 167 -12.38 -32.85 -17.82
CA ALA A 167 -11.12 -32.16 -17.60
C ALA A 167 -10.11 -32.48 -18.71
N THR A 168 -10.37 -32.03 -19.94
CA THR A 168 -9.56 -32.39 -21.10
C THR A 168 -8.27 -31.59 -21.25
N ARG A 169 -8.23 -30.37 -20.69
CA ARG A 169 -7.06 -29.49 -20.69
C ARG A 169 -6.98 -28.74 -19.37
N ILE A 170 -5.87 -28.89 -18.67
CA ILE A 170 -5.56 -28.12 -17.46
C ILE A 170 -4.17 -27.53 -17.62
N LEU A 171 -4.04 -26.24 -17.33
CA LEU A 171 -2.76 -25.55 -17.23
C LEU A 171 -2.67 -25.02 -15.82
N ASP A 172 -1.82 -25.65 -15.02
CA ASP A 172 -1.53 -25.17 -13.68
C ASP A 172 -0.28 -24.31 -13.70
N HIS A 173 -0.31 -23.27 -12.88
CA HIS A 173 0.83 -22.42 -12.60
C HIS A 173 1.29 -22.68 -11.16
N GLY A 174 2.60 -22.58 -10.96
CA GLY A 174 3.21 -22.60 -9.65
C GLY A 174 4.52 -21.81 -9.67
N GLU A 175 5.03 -21.57 -8.48
CA GLU A 175 6.21 -20.75 -8.25
C GLU A 175 7.18 -21.50 -7.37
N ALA A 176 8.47 -21.39 -7.66
CA ALA A 176 9.51 -21.99 -6.84
C ALA A 176 10.71 -21.07 -6.66
N VAL A 177 11.42 -21.26 -5.55
CA VAL A 177 12.65 -20.55 -5.25
C VAL A 177 13.78 -21.49 -4.84
N TYR A 178 14.99 -21.14 -5.28
CA TYR A 178 16.21 -21.85 -4.92
C TYR A 178 17.26 -20.86 -4.41
N PHE A 179 17.78 -21.16 -3.22
CA PHE A 179 18.86 -20.40 -2.61
C PHE A 179 20.20 -20.96 -3.04
N GLN A 180 21.17 -20.09 -3.34
CA GLN A 180 22.52 -20.51 -3.70
C GLN A 180 23.54 -19.60 -3.02
N LYS A 181 24.50 -20.19 -2.30
CA LYS A 181 25.61 -19.46 -1.70
C LYS A 181 26.43 -18.74 -2.78
N THR A 182 26.83 -17.50 -2.51
CA THR A 182 27.79 -16.73 -3.29
C THR A 182 28.98 -16.35 -2.42
N LYS A 183 30.02 -15.74 -3.00
CA LYS A 183 31.21 -15.33 -2.23
C LYS A 183 30.90 -14.29 -1.15
N LYS A 184 29.91 -13.43 -1.39
CA LYS A 184 29.54 -12.28 -0.53
C LYS A 184 28.21 -12.48 0.23
N GLY A 185 27.58 -13.65 0.11
CA GLY A 185 26.26 -13.89 0.67
C GLY A 185 25.56 -15.02 -0.07
N PHE A 186 24.42 -14.74 -0.69
CA PHE A 186 23.66 -15.71 -1.48
C PHE A 186 22.82 -15.04 -2.56
N VAL A 187 22.38 -15.84 -3.54
CA VAL A 187 21.38 -15.45 -4.54
C VAL A 187 20.13 -16.31 -4.35
N VAL A 188 18.97 -15.67 -4.38
CA VAL A 188 17.68 -16.33 -4.50
C VAL A 188 17.26 -16.30 -5.96
N ARG A 189 16.98 -17.48 -6.52
CA ARG A 189 16.58 -17.70 -7.91
C ARG A 189 15.11 -18.05 -7.93
N PHE A 190 14.32 -17.40 -8.77
CA PHE A 190 12.87 -17.51 -8.81
C PHE A 190 12.41 -18.12 -10.14
N PHE A 191 11.53 -19.11 -10.05
CA PHE A 191 11.10 -19.95 -11.15
C PHE A 191 9.58 -19.91 -11.29
N SER A 192 9.10 -19.59 -12.49
CA SER A 192 7.70 -19.77 -12.87
C SER A 192 7.54 -21.14 -13.55
N ILE A 193 6.59 -21.93 -13.05
CA ILE A 193 6.37 -23.32 -13.46
C ILE A 193 4.98 -23.42 -14.07
N TYR A 194 4.91 -24.03 -15.25
CA TYR A 194 3.67 -24.33 -15.94
C TYR A 194 3.59 -25.84 -16.14
N LYS A 195 2.53 -26.46 -15.62
CA LYS A 195 2.26 -27.90 -15.78
C LYS A 195 0.99 -28.09 -16.59
N TYR A 196 1.12 -28.68 -17.78
CA TYR A 196 0.04 -28.87 -18.73
C TYR A 196 -0.41 -30.33 -18.79
N TYR A 197 -1.69 -30.55 -18.52
CA TYR A 197 -2.37 -31.82 -18.70
C TYR A 197 -3.27 -31.72 -19.93
N GLY A 198 -2.84 -32.34 -21.02
CA GLY A 198 -3.65 -32.50 -22.23
C GLY A 198 -4.45 -33.80 -22.25
N LYS A 199 -4.77 -34.28 -23.45
CA LYS A 199 -5.43 -35.59 -23.66
C LYS A 199 -4.62 -36.76 -23.07
N HIS A 200 -3.29 -36.64 -23.05
CA HIS A 200 -2.36 -37.60 -22.47
C HIS A 200 -1.98 -37.22 -21.03
N TYR A 201 -2.98 -36.96 -20.17
CA TYR A 201 -2.79 -36.52 -18.78
C TYR A 201 -1.91 -37.44 -17.92
N LYS A 202 -1.61 -38.67 -18.37
CA LYS A 202 -0.65 -39.59 -17.74
C LYS A 202 0.79 -39.10 -17.83
N MET A 203 1.11 -38.26 -18.82
CA MET A 203 2.44 -37.66 -19.06
C MET A 203 2.28 -36.14 -19.24
N PRO A 204 2.14 -35.38 -18.16
CA PRO A 204 2.02 -33.92 -18.24
C PRO A 204 3.32 -33.27 -18.72
N GLU A 205 3.19 -32.17 -19.47
CA GLU A 205 4.33 -31.34 -19.86
C GLU A 205 4.63 -30.33 -18.75
N ILE A 206 5.88 -30.25 -18.30
CA ILE A 206 6.32 -29.28 -17.29
C ILE A 206 7.32 -28.32 -17.92
N ARG A 207 6.99 -27.04 -17.93
CA ARG A 207 7.87 -25.95 -18.37
C ARG A 207 8.27 -25.11 -17.18
N THR A 208 9.57 -24.96 -16.95
CA THR A 208 10.13 -24.15 -15.86
C THR A 208 10.96 -23.01 -16.44
N LEU A 209 10.69 -21.78 -15.98
CA LEU A 209 11.35 -20.55 -16.44
C LEU A 209 11.96 -19.82 -15.25
N GLU A 210 13.28 -19.60 -15.26
CA GLU A 210 13.91 -18.73 -14.27
C GLU A 210 13.73 -17.26 -14.69
N LEU A 211 12.91 -16.51 -13.97
CA LEU A 211 12.52 -15.14 -14.37
C LEU A 211 13.24 -14.06 -13.57
N LYS A 212 13.69 -14.37 -12.35
CA LYS A 212 14.22 -13.37 -11.42
C LYS A 212 15.34 -13.93 -10.56
N ARG A 213 16.31 -13.07 -10.25
CA ARG A 213 17.43 -13.33 -9.32
C ARG A 213 17.60 -12.14 -8.40
N ILE A 214 17.68 -12.39 -7.10
CA ILE A 214 18.01 -11.37 -6.10
C ILE A 214 19.26 -11.83 -5.36
N PHE A 215 20.35 -11.06 -5.49
CA PHE A 215 21.56 -11.28 -4.72
C PHE A 215 21.46 -10.48 -3.42
N TYR A 216 21.63 -11.17 -2.30
CA TYR A 216 21.73 -10.61 -0.96
C TYR A 216 23.20 -10.64 -0.57
N GLU A 217 23.88 -9.50 -0.75
CA GLU A 217 25.32 -9.37 -0.57
C GLU A 217 25.61 -8.17 0.31
N ASP A 218 26.28 -8.41 1.44
CA ASP A 218 26.53 -7.39 2.47
C ASP A 218 25.22 -6.70 2.88
N THR A 219 25.10 -5.39 2.65
CA THR A 219 23.89 -4.58 2.90
C THR A 219 23.06 -4.31 1.63
N LYS A 220 23.41 -4.94 0.49
CA LYS A 220 22.81 -4.66 -0.82
C LYS A 220 21.95 -5.82 -1.30
N CYS A 221 20.82 -5.45 -1.92
CA CYS A 221 19.97 -6.36 -2.68
C CYS A 221 20.07 -6.01 -4.16
N LEU A 222 20.81 -6.82 -4.94
CA LEU A 222 20.96 -6.62 -6.39
C LEU A 222 19.94 -7.46 -7.14
N LYS A 223 19.05 -6.80 -7.88
CA LYS A 223 17.91 -7.42 -8.56
C LYS A 223 18.15 -7.53 -10.06
N TYR A 224 17.87 -8.71 -10.60
CA TYR A 224 17.98 -9.02 -12.02
C TYR A 224 16.78 -9.82 -12.50
N GLU A 225 16.29 -9.50 -13.69
CA GLU A 225 15.15 -10.18 -14.32
C GLU A 225 15.46 -10.60 -15.74
N TRP A 226 14.89 -11.73 -16.18
CA TRP A 226 14.99 -12.21 -17.55
C TRP A 226 13.96 -11.50 -18.44
N ARG A 227 14.41 -10.52 -19.24
CA ARG A 227 13.52 -9.61 -20.00
C ARG A 227 14.14 -9.17 -21.32
N ASN A 228 13.34 -8.48 -22.14
CA ASN A 228 13.80 -7.80 -23.34
C ASN A 228 14.67 -6.60 -22.92
N PHE A 229 15.97 -6.67 -23.19
CA PHE A 229 16.94 -5.66 -22.78
C PHE A 229 16.69 -4.34 -23.52
N LYS A 230 16.25 -3.30 -22.80
CA LYS A 230 16.05 -1.94 -23.33
C LYS A 230 15.21 -1.90 -24.62
N GLN A 231 14.22 -2.80 -24.75
CA GLN A 231 13.35 -2.93 -25.92
C GLN A 231 14.09 -3.21 -27.25
N THR A 232 15.28 -3.82 -27.18
CA THR A 232 16.10 -4.16 -28.36
C THR A 232 15.61 -5.42 -29.09
N GLY A 233 14.76 -6.23 -28.45
CA GLY A 233 14.36 -7.56 -28.93
C GLY A 233 15.22 -8.71 -28.36
N GLU A 234 16.33 -8.39 -27.69
CA GLU A 234 17.21 -9.38 -27.07
C GLU A 234 16.71 -9.78 -25.68
N MET A 235 16.32 -11.04 -25.49
CA MET A 235 15.93 -11.59 -24.18
C MET A 235 17.18 -12.00 -23.37
N ARG A 236 17.39 -11.36 -22.21
CA ARG A 236 18.53 -11.62 -21.32
C ARG A 236 18.30 -11.15 -19.89
N TRP A 237 19.24 -11.45 -19.00
CA TRP A 237 19.29 -10.87 -17.66
C TRP A 237 19.48 -9.35 -17.74
N CYS A 238 18.62 -8.62 -17.06
CA CYS A 238 18.60 -7.16 -16.99
C CYS A 238 18.69 -6.72 -15.53
N ALA A 239 19.55 -5.75 -15.21
CA ALA A 239 19.70 -5.23 -13.84
C ALA A 239 18.66 -4.14 -13.52
N GLY A 240 18.35 -3.97 -12.23
CA GLY A 240 17.58 -2.82 -11.72
C GLY A 240 16.09 -2.91 -11.97
N TRP A 241 15.58 -4.07 -12.38
CA TRP A 241 14.16 -4.36 -12.52
C TRP A 241 13.68 -5.22 -11.35
N ASP A 242 12.44 -5.00 -10.94
CA ASP A 242 11.76 -5.75 -9.88
C ASP A 242 10.24 -5.80 -10.14
N CYS A 243 9.87 -6.20 -11.37
CA CYS A 243 8.48 -6.23 -11.82
C CYS A 243 7.85 -7.62 -11.73
N TYR A 244 8.65 -8.69 -11.73
CA TYR A 244 8.15 -10.04 -11.47
C TYR A 244 7.94 -10.23 -9.97
N THR A 245 6.72 -10.53 -9.58
CA THR A 245 6.37 -10.80 -8.20
C THR A 245 6.12 -12.28 -7.98
N PHE A 246 6.63 -12.79 -6.86
CA PHE A 246 6.53 -14.18 -6.44
C PHE A 246 5.99 -14.18 -5.00
N TYR A 247 4.67 -14.24 -4.87
CA TYR A 247 4.00 -14.11 -3.57
C TYR A 247 3.93 -15.43 -2.82
N ASP A 248 3.87 -16.55 -3.56
CA ASP A 248 3.58 -17.86 -2.99
C ASP A 248 4.49 -18.92 -3.63
N ALA A 249 5.80 -18.72 -3.49
CA ALA A 249 6.79 -19.59 -4.12
C ALA A 249 7.26 -20.69 -3.16
N ALA A 250 7.09 -21.95 -3.56
CA ALA A 250 7.61 -23.09 -2.82
C ALA A 250 9.14 -23.00 -2.72
N CYS A 251 9.69 -23.20 -1.53
CA CYS A 251 11.12 -23.03 -1.29
C CYS A 251 11.85 -24.38 -1.27
N TYR A 252 12.92 -24.51 -2.05
CA TYR A 252 13.78 -25.69 -1.99
C TYR A 252 14.57 -25.69 -0.68
N THR A 253 14.11 -26.47 0.31
CA THR A 253 14.62 -26.38 1.69
C THR A 253 15.90 -27.16 1.96
N ALA A 254 16.21 -28.17 1.13
CA ALA A 254 17.30 -29.13 1.39
C ALA A 254 18.70 -28.50 1.50
N ASN A 255 18.93 -27.31 0.93
CA ASN A 255 20.22 -26.62 1.01
C ASN A 255 20.20 -25.32 1.84
N LEU A 256 19.05 -24.92 2.40
CA LEU A 256 18.88 -23.60 3.03
C LEU A 256 19.84 -23.36 4.18
N GLU A 257 19.98 -24.31 5.11
CA GLU A 257 20.88 -24.17 6.27
C GLU A 257 22.31 -23.89 5.84
N LYS A 258 22.84 -24.68 4.88
CA LYS A 258 24.18 -24.50 4.33
C LYS A 258 24.33 -23.15 3.63
N VAL A 259 23.31 -22.69 2.91
CA VAL A 259 23.37 -21.39 2.21
C VAL A 259 23.33 -20.22 3.19
N LEU A 260 22.47 -20.28 4.21
CA LEU A 260 22.24 -19.17 5.13
C LEU A 260 23.27 -19.10 6.27
N THR A 261 23.99 -20.18 6.58
CA THR A 261 25.06 -20.20 7.59
C THR A 261 26.07 -19.07 7.37
N GLY A 262 26.37 -18.32 8.44
CA GLY A 262 27.30 -17.18 8.40
C GLY A 262 26.74 -15.94 7.69
N THR A 263 25.44 -15.87 7.44
CA THR A 263 24.74 -14.66 6.97
C THR A 263 23.83 -14.11 8.07
N PRO A 264 23.40 -12.84 7.99
CA PRO A 264 22.42 -12.28 8.92
C PRO A 264 21.10 -13.06 9.01
N TYR A 265 20.79 -13.88 8.00
CA TYR A 265 19.57 -14.66 7.89
C TYR A 265 19.69 -16.11 8.40
N GLN A 266 20.82 -16.50 8.99
CA GLN A 266 21.03 -17.89 9.44
C GLN A 266 19.96 -18.39 10.44
N TYR A 267 19.35 -17.48 11.20
CA TYR A 267 18.34 -17.79 12.21
C TYR A 267 16.92 -17.41 11.78
N CYS A 268 16.71 -16.93 10.55
CA CYS A 268 15.42 -16.36 10.15
C CYS A 268 14.26 -17.36 10.07
N ALA A 269 14.47 -18.64 10.39
CA ALA A 269 13.47 -19.71 10.42
C ALA A 269 12.73 -19.97 9.10
N ILE A 270 13.19 -19.42 7.97
CA ILE A 270 12.51 -19.58 6.67
C ILE A 270 12.42 -21.04 6.22
N LYS A 271 13.38 -21.90 6.62
CA LYS A 271 13.30 -23.34 6.37
C LYS A 271 12.09 -23.95 7.07
N GLN A 272 11.93 -23.71 8.37
CA GLN A 272 10.81 -24.20 9.16
C GLN A 272 9.48 -23.68 8.60
N PHE A 273 9.45 -22.40 8.22
CA PHE A 273 8.26 -21.80 7.60
C PHE A 273 7.94 -22.41 6.23
N ALA A 274 8.95 -22.69 5.40
CA ALA A 274 8.75 -23.34 4.10
C ALA A 274 8.38 -24.84 4.20
N ASP A 275 8.79 -25.52 5.27
CA ASP A 275 8.48 -26.94 5.52
C ASP A 275 7.15 -27.13 6.29
N ARG A 276 6.41 -26.04 6.60
CA ARG A 276 5.18 -26.08 7.42
C ARG A 276 4.08 -27.00 6.86
N TYR A 277 4.03 -27.14 5.54
CA TYR A 277 3.29 -28.20 4.84
C TYR A 277 3.91 -28.43 3.46
N GLU A 278 3.56 -29.54 2.82
CA GLU A 278 4.08 -29.90 1.51
C GLU A 278 3.70 -28.87 0.43
N GLY A 279 4.71 -28.27 -0.21
CA GLY A 279 4.51 -27.24 -1.23
C GLY A 279 4.13 -25.87 -0.66
N ALA A 280 4.38 -25.62 0.63
CA ALA A 280 4.10 -24.33 1.23
C ALA A 280 4.89 -23.21 0.55
N GLY A 281 4.17 -22.22 0.01
CA GLY A 281 4.82 -21.10 -0.62
C GLY A 281 5.23 -20.03 0.38
N VAL A 282 6.20 -19.22 -0.03
CA VAL A 282 6.79 -18.16 0.78
C VAL A 282 7.05 -16.96 -0.12
N ASN A 283 6.60 -15.79 0.31
CA ASN A 283 7.02 -14.52 -0.27
C ASN A 283 8.45 -14.19 0.20
N VAL A 284 9.45 -14.87 -0.36
CA VAL A 284 10.85 -14.77 0.11
C VAL A 284 11.37 -13.33 0.18
N PRO A 285 11.17 -12.46 -0.82
CA PRO A 285 11.64 -11.09 -0.76
C PRO A 285 11.10 -10.34 0.46
N TYR A 286 9.80 -10.45 0.73
CA TYR A 286 9.19 -9.80 1.88
C TYR A 286 9.53 -10.50 3.19
N TYR A 287 9.60 -11.83 3.22
CA TYR A 287 10.03 -12.57 4.40
C TYR A 287 11.40 -12.08 4.89
N LEU A 288 12.39 -12.03 4.00
CA LEU A 288 13.75 -11.59 4.34
C LEU A 288 13.79 -10.09 4.69
N LEU A 289 13.06 -9.25 3.95
CA LEU A 289 12.92 -7.81 4.25
C LEU A 289 12.33 -7.57 5.65
N ARG A 290 11.27 -8.31 6.00
CA ARG A 290 10.58 -8.18 7.28
C ARG A 290 11.43 -8.70 8.42
N TYR A 291 12.06 -9.87 8.27
CA TYR A 291 12.99 -10.38 9.27
C TYR A 291 14.11 -9.38 9.59
N GLY A 292 14.65 -8.69 8.57
CA GLY A 292 15.67 -7.66 8.76
C GLY A 292 15.25 -6.47 9.64
N SER A 293 13.97 -6.10 9.65
CA SER A 293 13.44 -5.01 10.48
C SER A 293 12.68 -5.47 11.72
N LYS A 294 12.20 -6.72 11.73
CA LYS A 294 11.35 -7.34 12.76
C LYS A 294 11.80 -8.78 13.01
N PRO A 295 12.89 -9.00 13.77
CA PRO A 295 13.42 -10.33 14.02
C PRO A 295 12.45 -11.27 14.74
N PHE A 296 11.41 -10.75 15.41
CA PHE A 296 10.42 -11.58 16.11
C PHE A 296 9.66 -12.56 15.21
N ILE A 297 9.69 -12.38 13.89
CA ILE A 297 9.18 -13.36 12.92
C ILE A 297 9.83 -14.73 13.13
N GLU A 298 11.12 -14.77 13.47
CA GLU A 298 11.80 -16.03 13.82
C GLU A 298 11.09 -16.74 14.98
N TYR A 299 10.78 -16.00 16.05
CA TYR A 299 10.10 -16.57 17.21
C TYR A 299 8.67 -17.00 16.87
N MET A 300 7.95 -16.23 16.05
CA MET A 300 6.59 -16.58 15.61
C MET A 300 6.57 -17.90 14.84
N VAL A 301 7.50 -18.10 13.90
CA VAL A 301 7.64 -19.38 13.18
C VAL A 301 7.97 -20.52 14.14
N LYS A 302 8.95 -20.31 15.04
CA LYS A 302 9.33 -21.33 16.04
C LYS A 302 8.20 -21.66 17.02
N ALA A 303 7.28 -20.72 17.24
CA ALA A 303 6.08 -20.92 18.03
C ALA A 303 4.91 -21.53 17.23
N GLY A 304 5.05 -21.73 15.92
CA GLY A 304 3.98 -22.28 15.08
C GLY A 304 2.86 -21.29 14.75
N LEU A 305 3.11 -19.98 14.87
CA LEU A 305 2.18 -18.91 14.46
C LEU A 305 2.34 -18.62 12.96
N ASN A 306 2.10 -19.61 12.12
CA ASN A 306 2.40 -19.56 10.69
C ASN A 306 1.45 -18.63 9.93
N HIS A 307 0.15 -18.60 10.26
CA HIS A 307 -0.81 -17.74 9.54
C HIS A 307 -0.51 -16.24 9.75
N MET A 308 -0.16 -15.84 10.98
CA MET A 308 0.31 -14.47 11.22
C MET A 308 1.57 -14.15 10.42
N VAL A 309 2.56 -15.06 10.38
CA VAL A 309 3.79 -14.85 9.61
C VAL A 309 3.49 -14.73 8.10
N GLU A 310 2.56 -15.53 7.58
CA GLU A 310 2.10 -15.44 6.20
C GLU A 310 1.53 -14.06 5.88
N GLU A 311 0.68 -13.51 6.76
CA GLU A 311 0.12 -12.16 6.61
C GLU A 311 1.18 -11.07 6.73
N LEU A 312 2.06 -11.15 7.75
CA LEU A 312 3.12 -10.16 8.01
C LEU A 312 4.12 -10.04 6.85
N THR A 313 4.27 -11.12 6.08
CA THR A 313 5.18 -11.20 4.94
C THR A 313 4.51 -10.86 3.62
N GLN A 314 3.31 -10.27 3.65
CA GLN A 314 2.68 -9.66 2.48
C GLN A 314 3.02 -8.16 2.31
N PRO A 315 2.97 -7.64 1.06
CA PRO A 315 3.22 -6.22 0.76
C PRO A 315 2.29 -5.25 1.48
N TRP A 316 1.01 -5.62 1.58
CA TRP A 316 -0.09 -4.76 2.00
C TRP A 316 -0.36 -4.78 3.50
N TYR A 317 0.38 -5.59 4.26
CA TYR A 317 0.12 -5.76 5.69
C TYR A 317 0.80 -4.68 6.55
N PHE A 318 0.07 -4.15 7.54
CA PHE A 318 0.52 -3.10 8.47
C PHE A 318 0.66 -3.64 9.91
N PHE A 319 1.79 -3.37 10.56
CA PHE A 319 2.13 -3.88 11.92
C PHE A 319 1.45 -3.13 13.07
N GLY A 320 0.32 -2.47 12.85
CA GLY A 320 -0.34 -1.64 13.87
C GLY A 320 -0.80 -2.42 15.10
N GLU A 321 -0.91 -3.74 14.99
CA GLU A 321 -1.43 -4.62 16.04
C GLU A 321 -0.36 -5.15 17.01
N TYR A 322 0.91 -5.02 16.66
CA TYR A 322 2.02 -5.62 17.41
C TYR A 322 2.85 -4.55 18.12
N ASN A 323 3.23 -4.81 19.37
CA ASN A 323 4.22 -4.03 20.06
C ASN A 323 5.60 -4.31 19.46
N GLN A 324 6.03 -3.42 18.58
CA GLN A 324 7.27 -3.57 17.82
C GLN A 324 8.54 -3.52 18.68
N ASN A 325 8.44 -3.07 19.93
CA ASN A 325 9.55 -2.96 20.88
C ASN A 325 9.55 -4.09 21.93
N GLY A 326 8.65 -5.08 21.80
CA GLY A 326 8.59 -6.21 22.72
C GLY A 326 9.85 -7.07 22.67
N LYS A 327 10.36 -7.47 23.83
CA LYS A 327 11.59 -8.28 23.97
C LYS A 327 11.36 -9.78 23.75
N ASN A 328 10.10 -10.21 23.83
CA ASN A 328 9.66 -11.59 23.64
C ASN A 328 8.26 -11.61 23.00
N LEU A 329 7.79 -12.78 22.56
CA LEU A 329 6.49 -12.91 21.88
C LEU A 329 5.29 -12.46 22.71
N LEU A 330 5.33 -12.68 24.04
CA LEU A 330 4.24 -12.25 24.92
C LEU A 330 4.12 -10.74 24.95
N GLU A 331 5.26 -10.03 25.02
CA GLU A 331 5.30 -8.57 24.93
C GLU A 331 4.93 -8.04 23.55
N VAL A 332 5.39 -8.70 22.47
CA VAL A 332 5.08 -8.33 21.07
C VAL A 332 3.57 -8.42 20.80
N LEU A 333 2.91 -9.47 21.29
CA LEU A 333 1.47 -9.66 21.17
C LEU A 333 0.68 -8.90 22.26
N GLY A 334 1.34 -8.52 23.36
CA GLY A 334 0.71 -7.91 24.52
C GLY A 334 -0.32 -8.84 25.16
N VAL A 335 0.09 -10.09 25.46
CA VAL A 335 -0.77 -11.15 26.00
C VAL A 335 -0.10 -11.91 27.15
N THR A 336 -0.90 -12.54 28.00
CA THR A 336 -0.41 -13.46 29.04
C THR A 336 0.00 -14.81 28.45
N ARG A 337 0.70 -15.64 29.24
CA ARG A 337 1.11 -16.99 28.82
C ARG A 337 -0.07 -17.93 28.55
N GLU A 338 -1.19 -17.76 29.25
CA GLU A 338 -2.40 -18.53 29.02
C GLU A 338 -3.06 -18.14 27.70
N GLN A 339 -3.23 -16.83 27.47
CA GLN A 339 -3.75 -16.28 26.23
C GLN A 339 -2.90 -16.69 25.02
N PHE A 340 -1.57 -16.65 25.17
CA PHE A 340 -0.65 -17.10 24.13
C PHE A 340 -0.83 -18.57 23.75
N ARG A 341 -1.05 -19.46 24.73
CA ARG A 341 -1.30 -20.88 24.46
C ARG A 341 -2.55 -21.08 23.62
N PHE A 342 -3.60 -20.32 23.89
CA PHE A 342 -4.83 -20.36 23.09
C PHE A 342 -4.60 -19.86 21.65
N ILE A 343 -3.85 -18.77 21.49
CA ILE A 343 -3.46 -18.24 20.16
C ILE A 343 -2.65 -19.27 19.38
N GLN A 344 -1.69 -19.91 20.04
CA GLN A 344 -0.81 -20.93 19.46
C GLN A 344 -1.57 -22.19 19.03
N GLN A 345 -2.46 -22.71 19.90
CA GLN A 345 -3.28 -23.89 19.60
C GLN A 345 -4.18 -23.69 18.38
N ASN A 346 -4.60 -22.45 18.15
CA ASN A 346 -5.45 -22.08 17.04
C ASN A 346 -4.67 -21.56 15.82
N ASP A 347 -3.33 -21.49 15.83
CA ASP A 347 -2.48 -20.88 14.77
C ASP A 347 -3.20 -19.70 14.07
N MET A 348 -3.55 -18.69 14.88
CA MET A 348 -4.53 -17.67 14.49
C MET A 348 -4.04 -16.78 13.36
N TYR A 349 -4.97 -16.31 12.53
CA TYR A 349 -4.78 -15.11 11.70
C TYR A 349 -4.85 -13.84 12.56
N SER A 350 -4.35 -12.74 12.02
CA SER A 350 -4.35 -11.40 12.65
C SER A 350 -5.76 -10.93 13.00
N PHE A 351 -6.73 -11.17 12.10
CA PHE A 351 -8.14 -10.90 12.33
C PHE A 351 -8.71 -11.67 13.53
N GLU A 352 -8.39 -12.96 13.63
CA GLU A 352 -8.82 -13.83 14.73
C GLU A 352 -8.18 -13.36 16.05
N PHE A 353 -6.90 -12.98 16.01
CA PHE A 353 -6.20 -12.41 17.16
C PHE A 353 -6.82 -11.09 17.65
N ARG A 354 -7.15 -10.16 16.74
CA ARG A 354 -7.86 -8.92 17.08
C ARG A 354 -9.21 -9.20 17.72
N THR A 355 -9.96 -10.14 17.14
CA THR A 355 -11.24 -10.60 17.67
C THR A 355 -11.06 -11.15 19.08
N TYR A 356 -10.08 -12.04 19.28
CA TYR A 356 -9.77 -12.65 20.57
C TYR A 356 -9.45 -11.61 21.64
N LYS A 357 -8.58 -10.62 21.33
CA LYS A 357 -8.25 -9.53 22.27
C LYS A 357 -9.47 -8.68 22.62
N LYS A 358 -10.32 -8.37 21.65
CA LYS A 358 -11.56 -7.60 21.89
C LYS A 358 -12.50 -8.38 22.81
N MET A 359 -12.67 -9.69 22.59
CA MET A 359 -13.49 -10.54 23.48
C MET A 359 -12.93 -10.58 24.90
N LEU A 360 -11.61 -10.72 25.07
CA LEU A 360 -10.95 -10.72 26.39
C LEU A 360 -11.14 -9.41 27.16
N SER A 361 -11.21 -8.25 26.46
CA SER A 361 -11.46 -6.97 27.11
C SER A 361 -12.92 -6.78 27.58
N GLN A 362 -13.85 -7.61 27.12
CA GLN A 362 -15.27 -7.47 27.42
C GLN A 362 -15.68 -8.33 28.60
N LYS A 363 -16.27 -7.71 29.63
CA LYS A 363 -16.63 -8.38 30.90
C LYS A 363 -17.61 -9.55 30.74
N ASN A 364 -18.48 -9.52 29.73
CA ASN A 364 -19.56 -10.49 29.55
C ASN A 364 -19.37 -11.41 28.33
N CYS A 365 -18.15 -11.44 27.77
CA CYS A 365 -17.87 -12.17 26.54
C CYS A 365 -17.12 -13.47 26.87
N LYS A 366 -17.74 -14.62 26.57
CA LYS A 366 -17.08 -15.93 26.65
C LYS A 366 -16.48 -16.28 25.30
N ILE A 367 -15.25 -16.77 25.31
CA ILE A 367 -14.59 -17.29 24.11
C ILE A 367 -15.23 -18.65 23.77
N PRO A 368 -15.76 -18.83 22.54
CA PRO A 368 -16.28 -20.11 22.07
C PRO A 368 -15.20 -21.19 22.06
N GLU A 369 -15.59 -22.43 22.34
CA GLU A 369 -14.69 -23.59 22.27
C GLU A 369 -14.13 -23.77 20.86
N ASP A 370 -15.01 -23.73 19.85
CA ASP A 370 -14.61 -23.65 18.44
C ASP A 370 -14.53 -22.18 17.98
N PHE A 371 -13.48 -21.50 18.44
CA PHE A 371 -13.23 -20.10 18.14
C PHE A 371 -13.03 -19.83 16.64
N ARG A 372 -12.39 -20.76 15.92
CA ARG A 372 -12.13 -20.61 14.49
C ARG A 372 -13.42 -20.68 13.68
N SER A 373 -14.30 -21.65 13.95
CA SER A 373 -15.60 -21.70 13.29
C SER A 373 -16.46 -20.47 13.62
N PHE A 374 -16.40 -19.98 14.86
CA PHE A 374 -17.04 -18.72 15.24
C PHE A 374 -16.52 -17.54 14.40
N CYS A 375 -15.20 -17.38 14.28
CA CYS A 375 -14.60 -16.33 13.45
C CYS A 375 -15.01 -16.43 11.99
N GLN A 376 -15.05 -17.64 11.41
CA GLN A 376 -15.46 -17.87 10.02
C GLN A 376 -16.95 -17.60 9.79
N GLN A 377 -17.81 -18.02 10.72
CA GLN A 377 -19.26 -17.82 10.62
C GLN A 377 -19.62 -16.33 10.58
N TYR A 378 -18.92 -15.52 11.36
CA TYR A 378 -19.22 -14.09 11.51
C TYR A 378 -18.16 -13.17 10.88
N GLU A 379 -17.30 -13.67 10.00
CA GLU A 379 -16.13 -12.94 9.45
C GLU A 379 -16.45 -11.50 9.02
N ARG A 380 -17.60 -11.32 8.36
CA ARG A 380 -18.06 -10.01 7.84
C ARG A 380 -18.59 -9.06 8.91
N ASP A 381 -19.18 -9.60 9.97
CA ASP A 381 -20.02 -8.84 10.92
C ASP A 381 -19.44 -8.85 12.34
N ILE A 382 -18.33 -9.56 12.58
CA ILE A 382 -17.82 -9.83 13.92
C ILE A 382 -17.56 -8.56 14.72
N SER A 383 -17.09 -7.49 14.06
CA SER A 383 -16.81 -6.23 14.76
C SER A 383 -18.09 -5.64 15.34
N LEU A 384 -19.18 -5.65 14.56
CA LEU A 384 -20.50 -5.16 14.97
C LEU A 384 -21.08 -6.06 16.05
N ILE A 385 -21.01 -7.38 15.87
CA ILE A 385 -21.47 -8.37 16.85
C ILE A 385 -20.78 -8.16 18.19
N LEU A 386 -19.46 -8.00 18.20
CA LEU A 386 -18.70 -7.76 19.42
C LEU A 386 -19.10 -6.44 20.11
N GLU A 387 -19.41 -5.37 19.36
CA GLU A 387 -19.92 -4.13 19.97
C GLU A 387 -21.30 -4.32 20.59
N LEU A 388 -22.20 -5.05 19.92
CA LEU A 388 -23.53 -5.36 20.46
C LEU A 388 -23.46 -6.27 21.68
N MET A 389 -22.46 -7.17 21.72
CA MET A 389 -22.20 -8.05 22.84
C MET A 389 -21.70 -7.33 24.11
N GLU A 390 -21.34 -6.03 24.04
CA GLU A 390 -21.10 -5.22 25.24
C GLU A 390 -22.37 -5.01 26.05
N TYR A 391 -23.52 -5.00 25.36
CA TYR A 391 -24.83 -4.76 25.95
C TYR A 391 -25.63 -6.05 26.16
N THR A 392 -25.31 -7.14 25.44
CA THR A 392 -26.09 -8.38 25.51
C THR A 392 -25.33 -9.65 25.10
N THR A 393 -26.02 -10.78 24.99
CA THR A 393 -25.43 -12.08 24.59
C THR A 393 -25.57 -12.31 23.08
N LEU A 394 -24.65 -13.07 22.46
CA LEU A 394 -24.72 -13.45 21.04
C LEU A 394 -26.09 -13.95 20.59
N HIS A 395 -26.69 -14.91 21.33
CA HIS A 395 -28.03 -15.42 21.02
C HIS A 395 -29.12 -14.33 20.98
N LYS A 396 -29.03 -13.32 21.86
CA LYS A 396 -29.96 -12.18 21.86
C LYS A 396 -29.70 -11.24 20.69
N VAL A 397 -28.44 -11.07 20.29
CA VAL A 397 -28.07 -10.32 19.09
C VAL A 397 -28.71 -10.97 17.86
N GLU A 398 -28.46 -12.27 17.66
CA GLU A 398 -29.01 -13.03 16.54
C GLU A 398 -30.53 -12.97 16.51
N ARG A 399 -31.16 -13.31 17.65
CA ARG A 399 -32.62 -13.32 17.76
C ARG A 399 -33.22 -11.96 17.46
N TYR A 400 -32.68 -10.88 18.03
CA TYR A 400 -33.23 -9.54 17.84
C TYR A 400 -33.03 -9.04 16.41
N CYS A 401 -31.85 -9.23 15.83
CA CYS A 401 -31.59 -8.86 14.44
C CYS A 401 -32.49 -9.64 13.47
N SER A 402 -32.68 -10.95 13.68
CA SER A 402 -33.60 -11.76 12.89
C SER A 402 -35.05 -11.29 13.01
N GLN A 403 -35.50 -10.93 14.22
CA GLN A 403 -36.87 -10.43 14.46
C GLN A 403 -37.16 -9.08 13.79
N GLN A 404 -36.15 -8.21 13.68
CA GLN A 404 -36.28 -6.89 13.06
C GLN A 404 -35.98 -6.89 11.55
N THR A 405 -35.50 -8.02 11.01
CA THR A 405 -35.20 -8.16 9.58
C THR A 405 -36.48 -8.17 8.76
N THR A 406 -36.49 -7.37 7.69
CA THR A 406 -37.58 -7.32 6.70
C THR A 406 -36.98 -7.26 5.29
N GLU A 407 -37.80 -7.40 4.25
CA GLU A 407 -37.31 -7.24 2.86
C GLU A 407 -36.64 -5.88 2.62
N LYS A 408 -37.14 -4.82 3.27
CA LYS A 408 -36.58 -3.46 3.18
C LYS A 408 -35.38 -3.24 4.09
N GLN A 409 -35.21 -4.07 5.12
CA GLN A 409 -34.15 -3.95 6.12
C GLN A 409 -33.48 -5.31 6.31
N PRO A 410 -32.47 -5.64 5.48
CA PRO A 410 -31.76 -6.90 5.61
C PRO A 410 -31.00 -6.97 6.94
N TYR A 411 -30.69 -8.19 7.37
CA TYR A 411 -30.08 -8.49 8.67
C TYR A 411 -28.89 -7.58 9.05
N PHE A 412 -27.99 -7.33 8.09
CA PHE A 412 -26.83 -6.45 8.30
C PHE A 412 -27.22 -4.99 8.55
N ALA A 413 -28.20 -4.45 7.81
CA ALA A 413 -28.69 -3.09 7.98
C ALA A 413 -29.35 -2.90 9.35
N VAL A 414 -30.13 -3.88 9.79
CA VAL A 414 -30.71 -3.92 11.14
C VAL A 414 -29.63 -3.89 12.22
N MET A 415 -28.57 -4.68 12.06
CA MET A 415 -27.46 -4.73 13.00
C MET A 415 -26.74 -3.38 13.13
N GLN A 416 -26.48 -2.71 12.00
CA GLN A 416 -25.87 -1.37 11.99
C GLN A 416 -26.77 -0.33 12.65
N LEU A 417 -28.04 -0.29 12.27
CA LEU A 417 -29.04 0.63 12.82
C LEU A 417 -29.18 0.47 14.34
N TRP A 418 -29.19 -0.78 14.81
CA TRP A 418 -29.26 -1.09 16.23
C TRP A 418 -28.02 -0.65 16.99
N ARG A 419 -26.83 -0.90 16.46
CA ARG A 419 -25.57 -0.40 17.03
C ARG A 419 -25.58 1.13 17.17
N ASP A 420 -26.02 1.84 16.14
CA ASP A 420 -26.06 3.31 16.15
C ASP A 420 -27.04 3.85 17.19
N TYR A 421 -28.23 3.26 17.25
CA TYR A 421 -29.20 3.57 18.30
C TYR A 421 -28.61 3.35 19.70
N LEU A 422 -27.94 2.22 19.96
CA LEU A 422 -27.35 1.95 21.27
C LEU A 422 -26.26 2.97 21.64
N ARG A 423 -25.44 3.40 20.66
CA ARG A 423 -24.46 4.48 20.87
C ARG A 423 -25.13 5.81 21.24
N PHE A 424 -26.23 6.16 20.56
CA PHE A 424 -27.01 7.35 20.93
C PHE A 424 -27.64 7.22 22.32
N ALA A 425 -28.21 6.06 22.64
CA ALA A 425 -28.78 5.78 23.95
C ALA A 425 -27.74 5.94 25.08
N VAL A 426 -26.51 5.43 24.90
CA VAL A 426 -25.40 5.64 25.83
C VAL A 426 -25.07 7.11 25.97
N LYS A 427 -24.94 7.84 24.84
CA LYS A 427 -24.62 9.27 24.84
C LYS A 427 -25.69 10.12 25.54
N LEU A 428 -26.96 9.74 25.41
CA LEU A 428 -28.10 10.38 26.08
C LEU A 428 -28.26 9.93 27.55
N GLY A 429 -27.38 9.06 28.06
CA GLY A 429 -27.42 8.59 29.45
C GLY A 429 -28.57 7.63 29.75
N TYR A 430 -29.12 6.95 28.75
CA TYR A 430 -30.19 5.98 28.96
C TYR A 430 -29.72 4.80 29.81
N ASN A 431 -30.64 4.21 30.58
CA ASN A 431 -30.32 3.05 31.41
C ASN A 431 -30.13 1.79 30.54
N MET A 432 -28.88 1.49 30.20
CA MET A 432 -28.50 0.33 29.37
C MET A 432 -28.72 -1.03 30.04
N LYS A 433 -29.20 -1.09 31.29
CA LYS A 433 -29.68 -2.33 31.92
C LYS A 433 -31.16 -2.61 31.62
N ASN A 434 -31.90 -1.63 31.11
CA ASN A 434 -33.31 -1.78 30.80
C ASN A 434 -33.49 -2.49 29.45
N SER A 435 -34.17 -3.64 29.47
CA SER A 435 -34.45 -4.42 28.26
C SER A 435 -35.26 -3.64 27.20
N PHE A 436 -36.13 -2.72 27.58
CA PHE A 436 -36.89 -1.89 26.63
C PHE A 436 -36.00 -0.87 25.91
N VAL A 437 -34.94 -0.41 26.57
CA VAL A 437 -33.91 0.43 25.95
C VAL A 437 -33.03 -0.43 25.05
N LEU A 438 -32.59 -1.61 25.50
CA LEU A 438 -31.72 -2.46 24.69
C LEU A 438 -32.42 -3.02 23.44
N PHE A 439 -33.72 -3.32 23.52
CA PHE A 439 -34.48 -4.01 22.47
C PHE A 439 -35.75 -3.24 22.09
N PRO A 440 -35.62 -2.05 21.46
CA PRO A 440 -36.78 -1.27 21.08
C PRO A 440 -37.65 -2.02 20.06
N LYS A 441 -38.96 -2.13 20.31
CA LYS A 441 -39.86 -2.82 19.37
C LYS A 441 -39.91 -2.17 17.98
N ARG A 442 -39.73 -0.85 17.90
CA ARG A 442 -39.70 -0.05 16.67
C ARG A 442 -38.31 0.57 16.51
N LEU A 443 -37.36 -0.22 16.04
CA LEU A 443 -35.95 0.16 16.02
C LEU A 443 -35.66 1.45 15.23
N ILE A 444 -36.22 1.58 14.02
CA ILE A 444 -36.02 2.77 13.16
C ILE A 444 -36.48 4.05 13.87
N GLN A 445 -37.69 4.03 14.43
CA GLN A 445 -38.22 5.18 15.16
C GLN A 445 -37.34 5.53 16.37
N ALA A 446 -36.95 4.52 17.17
CA ALA A 446 -36.10 4.73 18.33
C ALA A 446 -34.72 5.29 17.94
N HIS A 447 -34.15 4.84 16.82
CA HIS A 447 -32.92 5.37 16.25
C HIS A 447 -33.08 6.85 15.88
N ASP A 448 -34.10 7.19 15.09
CA ASP A 448 -34.29 8.55 14.58
C ASP A 448 -34.57 9.55 15.72
N ASP A 449 -35.39 9.16 16.70
CA ASP A 449 -35.67 9.96 17.89
C ASP A 449 -34.39 10.21 18.71
N ALA A 450 -33.58 9.17 18.92
CA ALA A 450 -32.31 9.28 19.65
C ALA A 450 -31.27 10.10 18.88
N ALA A 451 -31.19 9.95 17.56
CA ALA A 451 -30.30 10.72 16.71
C ALA A 451 -30.65 12.22 16.73
N ASP A 452 -31.94 12.57 16.65
CA ASP A 452 -32.39 13.95 16.76
C ASP A 452 -32.09 14.55 18.15
N ALA A 453 -32.31 13.77 19.21
CA ALA A 453 -31.98 14.19 20.57
C ALA A 453 -30.47 14.45 20.76
N VAL A 454 -29.61 13.57 20.24
CA VAL A 454 -28.15 13.75 20.27
C VAL A 454 -27.75 15.01 19.49
N ARG A 455 -28.30 15.23 18.29
CA ARG A 455 -28.02 16.44 17.50
C ARG A 455 -28.40 17.71 18.26
N LYS A 456 -29.59 17.76 18.86
CA LYS A 456 -30.04 18.92 19.66
C LYS A 456 -29.14 19.16 20.87
N MET A 457 -28.66 18.10 21.52
CA MET A 457 -27.71 18.20 22.63
C MET A 457 -26.37 18.77 22.16
N GLU A 458 -25.79 18.25 21.08
CA GLU A 458 -24.53 18.74 20.50
C GLU A 458 -24.63 20.20 20.03
N GLU A 459 -25.73 20.59 19.40
CA GLU A 459 -25.99 21.98 19.02
C GLU A 459 -26.07 22.90 20.24
N LYS A 460 -26.70 22.44 21.33
CA LYS A 460 -26.77 23.20 22.58
C LYS A 460 -25.39 23.34 23.23
N GLU A 461 -24.63 22.24 23.34
CA GLU A 461 -23.25 22.25 23.86
C GLU A 461 -22.35 23.18 23.05
N LEU A 462 -22.47 23.15 21.72
CA LEU A 462 -21.71 24.04 20.84
C LEU A 462 -22.09 25.51 21.08
N ARG A 463 -23.38 25.83 21.19
CA ARG A 463 -23.85 27.19 21.49
C ARG A 463 -23.37 27.67 22.86
N GLU A 464 -23.42 26.82 23.88
CA GLU A 464 -22.92 27.13 25.22
C GLU A 464 -21.40 27.34 25.22
N LYS A 465 -20.64 26.50 24.51
CA LYS A 465 -19.21 26.66 24.32
C LYS A 465 -18.88 27.99 23.63
N MET A 466 -19.55 28.31 22.54
CA MET A 466 -19.37 29.58 21.82
C MET A 466 -19.71 30.79 22.71
N LYS A 467 -20.77 30.68 23.52
CA LYS A 467 -21.15 31.73 24.47
C LYS A 467 -20.06 31.94 25.53
N LEU A 468 -19.54 30.86 26.10
CA LEU A 468 -18.47 30.90 27.10
C LEU A 468 -17.16 31.45 26.53
N GLU A 469 -16.78 31.03 25.33
CA GLU A 469 -15.61 31.57 24.61
C GLU A 469 -15.78 33.08 24.36
N ASN A 470 -16.97 33.51 23.95
CA ASN A 470 -17.27 34.93 23.73
C ASN A 470 -17.21 35.74 25.04
N GLU A 471 -17.75 35.21 26.15
CA GLU A 471 -17.67 35.84 27.47
C GLU A 471 -16.22 35.99 27.95
N ARG A 472 -15.40 34.95 27.81
CA ARG A 472 -13.95 34.99 28.13
C ARG A 472 -13.22 36.03 27.29
N ALA A 473 -13.48 36.02 25.99
CA ALA A 473 -12.88 36.97 25.05
C ALA A 473 -13.28 38.41 25.40
N LYS A 474 -14.55 38.69 25.74
CA LYS A 474 -15.00 40.04 26.11
C LYS A 474 -14.20 40.64 27.26
N SER A 475 -13.98 39.89 28.34
CA SER A 475 -13.18 40.37 29.46
C SER A 475 -11.71 40.64 29.08
N LEU A 476 -11.14 39.79 28.22
CA LEU A 476 -9.76 39.95 27.76
C LEU A 476 -9.61 41.13 26.79
N LEU A 477 -10.52 41.24 25.81
CA LEU A 477 -10.57 42.33 24.84
C LEU A 477 -10.76 43.69 25.52
N GLU A 478 -11.55 43.75 26.61
CA GLU A 478 -11.67 44.97 27.43
C GLU A 478 -10.34 45.40 28.07
N GLN A 479 -9.54 44.44 28.56
CA GLN A 479 -8.20 44.76 29.08
C GLN A 479 -7.28 45.22 27.94
N TYR A 480 -7.34 44.54 26.80
CA TYR A 480 -6.56 44.84 25.62
C TYR A 480 -6.89 46.19 24.99
N ARG A 481 -8.12 46.69 25.09
CA ARG A 481 -8.47 48.08 24.70
C ARG A 481 -7.57 49.11 25.37
N LYS A 482 -7.21 48.91 26.65
CA LYS A 482 -6.34 49.85 27.38
C LYS A 482 -4.87 49.79 26.95
N ILE A 483 -4.47 48.71 26.29
CA ILE A 483 -3.07 48.42 25.94
C ILE A 483 -2.80 48.68 24.46
N TYR A 484 -3.72 48.25 23.60
CA TYR A 484 -3.51 48.17 22.16
C TYR A 484 -4.25 49.26 21.37
N SER A 485 -5.19 50.00 21.97
CA SER A 485 -5.83 51.12 21.27
C SER A 485 -4.85 52.28 21.10
N TRP A 486 -4.71 52.74 19.86
CA TRP A 486 -3.78 53.82 19.48
C TRP A 486 -4.26 54.54 18.22
N THR A 487 -3.91 55.81 18.07
CA THR A 487 -4.21 56.61 16.87
C THR A 487 -3.10 57.63 16.59
N ASP A 488 -2.83 57.86 15.31
CA ASP A 488 -1.93 58.92 14.83
C ASP A 488 -2.71 60.17 14.33
N GLY A 489 -4.03 60.19 14.55
CA GLY A 489 -4.95 61.22 14.07
C GLY A 489 -5.58 60.94 12.70
N LYS A 490 -5.01 60.07 11.87
CA LYS A 490 -5.57 59.65 10.57
C LYS A 490 -6.12 58.22 10.58
N LEU A 491 -5.39 57.30 11.18
CA LEU A 491 -5.78 55.91 11.36
C LEU A 491 -5.87 55.57 12.86
N SER A 492 -6.63 54.53 13.19
CA SER A 492 -6.78 54.03 14.56
C SER A 492 -6.69 52.51 14.62
N VAL A 493 -6.04 52.00 15.66
CA VAL A 493 -6.09 50.61 16.09
C VAL A 493 -7.27 50.45 17.05
N VAL A 494 -8.25 49.64 16.64
CA VAL A 494 -9.48 49.34 17.37
C VAL A 494 -9.45 47.89 17.79
N VAL A 495 -9.62 47.64 19.09
CA VAL A 495 -9.76 46.28 19.62
C VAL A 495 -11.21 45.84 19.41
N PRO A 496 -11.47 44.64 18.86
CA PRO A 496 -12.83 44.14 18.64
C PRO A 496 -13.63 44.07 19.94
N GLU A 497 -14.95 44.18 19.83
CA GLU A 497 -15.82 44.10 21.01
C GLU A 497 -16.00 42.69 21.52
N ASP A 498 -16.11 41.75 20.60
CA ASP A 498 -16.22 40.34 20.89
C ASP A 498 -15.84 39.47 19.69
N LEU A 499 -15.97 38.15 19.84
CA LEU A 499 -15.61 37.21 18.78
C LEU A 499 -16.55 37.29 17.58
N PHE A 500 -17.78 37.80 17.74
CA PHE A 500 -18.69 38.02 16.62
C PHE A 500 -18.18 39.14 15.74
N SER A 501 -17.68 40.24 16.33
CA SER A 501 -17.06 41.33 15.56
C SER A 501 -15.87 40.84 14.71
N ILE A 502 -15.04 39.92 15.24
CA ILE A 502 -13.91 39.33 14.49
C ILE A 502 -14.41 38.49 13.30
N ARG A 503 -15.50 37.74 13.48
CA ARG A 503 -16.10 36.94 12.40
C ARG A 503 -16.71 37.80 11.31
N GLU A 504 -17.43 38.86 11.70
CA GLU A 504 -18.01 39.82 10.78
C GLU A 504 -16.94 40.57 9.99
N GLU A 505 -15.87 40.99 10.67
CA GLU A 505 -14.72 41.64 10.03
C GLU A 505 -14.05 40.71 9.00
N GLY A 506 -13.83 39.44 9.35
CA GLY A 506 -13.30 38.45 8.43
C GLY A 506 -14.19 38.19 7.23
N HIS A 507 -15.51 38.22 7.43
CA HIS A 507 -16.47 38.12 6.33
C HIS A 507 -16.37 39.32 5.39
N ASN A 508 -16.38 40.54 5.93
CA ASN A 508 -16.30 41.80 5.16
C ASN A 508 -14.99 41.93 4.37
N LEU A 509 -13.88 41.48 4.95
CA LEU A 509 -12.56 41.52 4.30
C LEU A 509 -12.24 40.26 3.47
N HIS A 510 -13.17 39.30 3.39
CA HIS A 510 -13.00 38.04 2.67
C HIS A 510 -11.72 37.28 3.05
N HIS A 511 -11.37 37.26 4.34
CA HIS A 511 -10.20 36.54 4.84
C HIS A 511 -10.49 35.82 6.17
N CYS A 512 -9.78 34.72 6.42
CA CYS A 512 -10.15 33.71 7.41
C CYS A 512 -9.84 34.05 8.88
N VAL A 513 -9.90 35.32 9.30
CA VAL A 513 -9.61 35.71 10.70
C VAL A 513 -10.60 35.13 11.72
N ALA A 514 -11.78 34.70 11.27
CA ALA A 514 -12.75 33.95 12.07
C ALA A 514 -12.18 32.64 12.67
N ASN A 515 -11.18 32.04 12.02
CA ASN A 515 -10.55 30.80 12.50
C ASN A 515 -9.71 31.01 13.78
N TYR A 516 -9.30 32.25 14.07
CA TYR A 516 -8.52 32.58 15.27
C TYR A 516 -9.38 32.84 16.51
N THR A 517 -10.71 32.77 16.41
CA THR A 517 -11.61 33.12 17.52
C THR A 517 -11.41 32.28 18.79
N HIS A 518 -10.99 31.02 18.65
CA HIS A 518 -10.62 30.18 19.81
C HIS A 518 -9.31 30.63 20.46
N ASP A 519 -8.26 30.90 19.66
CA ASP A 519 -6.97 31.37 20.18
C ASP A 519 -7.07 32.76 20.83
N VAL A 520 -7.95 33.62 20.31
CA VAL A 520 -8.30 34.91 20.93
C VAL A 520 -9.00 34.71 22.27
N ALA A 521 -9.95 33.76 22.37
CA ALA A 521 -10.63 33.45 23.63
C ALA A 521 -9.70 32.87 24.70
N GLU A 522 -8.61 32.23 24.30
CA GLU A 522 -7.56 31.71 25.19
C GLU A 522 -6.42 32.72 25.46
N GLY A 523 -6.43 33.88 24.79
CA GLY A 523 -5.40 34.92 24.92
C GLY A 523 -4.04 34.55 24.32
N LYS A 524 -4.00 33.58 23.40
CA LYS A 524 -2.78 33.19 22.67
C LYS A 524 -2.43 34.18 21.56
N THR A 525 -3.44 34.84 20.99
CA THR A 525 -3.29 35.84 19.94
C THR A 525 -4.37 36.91 20.10
N ILE A 526 -4.15 38.11 19.55
CA ILE A 526 -5.19 39.13 19.42
C ILE A 526 -5.29 39.59 17.97
N ILE A 527 -6.53 39.68 17.48
CA ILE A 527 -6.84 40.30 16.21
C ILE A 527 -7.31 41.72 16.49
N LEU A 528 -6.58 42.70 15.97
CA LEU A 528 -6.87 44.12 16.04
C LEU A 528 -7.42 44.59 14.70
N PHE A 529 -8.26 45.61 14.73
CA PHE A 529 -8.79 46.25 13.53
C PHE A 529 -8.07 47.57 13.31
N ILE A 530 -7.67 47.85 12.07
CA ILE A 530 -7.21 49.18 11.67
C ILE A 530 -8.38 49.87 10.97
N ARG A 531 -8.62 51.14 11.32
CA ARG A 531 -9.69 51.97 10.77
C ARG A 531 -9.17 53.30 10.28
N ARG A 532 -9.81 53.85 9.26
CA ARG A 532 -9.66 55.26 8.89
C ARG A 532 -10.53 56.10 9.81
N ASN A 533 -9.98 57.17 10.40
CA ASN A 533 -10.75 58.04 11.29
C ASN A 533 -11.90 58.75 10.56
N ALA A 534 -11.80 58.93 9.24
CA ALA A 534 -12.87 59.45 8.39
C ALA A 534 -14.02 58.44 8.18
N GLU A 535 -13.78 57.14 8.31
CA GLU A 535 -14.77 56.06 8.11
C GLU A 535 -14.60 54.97 9.21
N PRO A 536 -14.87 55.27 10.49
CA PRO A 536 -14.48 54.40 11.62
C PRO A 536 -15.23 53.06 11.68
N THR A 537 -16.41 52.98 11.04
CA THR A 537 -17.24 51.77 11.01
C THR A 537 -16.92 50.84 9.84
N LYS A 538 -16.10 51.27 8.88
CA LYS A 538 -15.81 50.51 7.66
C LYS A 538 -14.59 49.61 7.85
N SER A 539 -14.75 48.33 7.57
CA SER A 539 -13.65 47.36 7.58
C SER A 539 -12.53 47.80 6.63
N PHE A 540 -11.28 47.77 7.08
CA PHE A 540 -10.14 48.28 6.32
C PHE A 540 -8.96 47.30 6.34
N TYR A 541 -8.34 47.09 7.50
CA TYR A 541 -7.31 46.06 7.70
C TYR A 541 -7.51 45.34 9.04
N THR A 542 -7.05 44.10 9.12
CA THR A 542 -6.86 43.38 10.39
C THR A 542 -5.38 43.18 10.67
N MET A 543 -5.01 43.21 11.94
CA MET A 543 -3.65 43.05 12.42
C MET A 543 -3.61 42.00 13.53
N GLU A 544 -2.87 40.92 13.32
CA GLU A 544 -2.66 39.88 14.32
C GLU A 544 -1.41 40.19 15.15
N VAL A 545 -1.57 40.19 16.48
CA VAL A 545 -0.48 40.37 17.43
C VAL A 545 -0.39 39.15 18.35
N MET A 546 0.81 38.59 18.45
CA MET A 546 1.13 37.43 19.29
C MET A 546 2.44 37.71 20.01
N ASP A 547 2.48 37.49 21.33
CA ASP A 547 3.63 37.79 22.19
C ASP A 547 4.17 39.23 22.01
N LYS A 548 3.27 40.21 21.91
CA LYS A 548 3.59 41.63 21.67
C LYS A 548 4.31 41.94 20.35
N ASN A 549 4.33 40.98 19.42
CA ASN A 549 4.88 41.17 18.08
C ASN A 549 3.76 41.09 17.05
N ILE A 550 3.79 42.01 16.08
CA ILE A 550 2.87 42.01 14.94
C ILE A 550 3.28 40.87 14.02
N LYS A 551 2.41 39.86 13.89
CA LYS A 551 2.66 38.70 13.03
C LYS A 551 2.20 38.93 11.61
N GLN A 552 1.07 39.61 11.46
CA GLN A 552 0.44 39.80 10.17
C GLN A 552 -0.44 41.05 10.18
N CYS A 553 -0.49 41.77 9.07
CA CYS A 553 -1.46 42.84 8.82
C CYS A 553 -1.96 42.72 7.38
N GLN A 554 -3.26 42.52 7.19
CA GLN A 554 -3.87 42.23 5.88
C GLN A 554 -5.17 42.99 5.68
N GLY A 555 -5.40 43.42 4.45
CA GLY A 555 -6.65 44.03 4.01
C GLY A 555 -7.51 43.05 3.23
N PHE A 556 -8.51 43.59 2.52
CA PHE A 556 -9.44 42.82 1.71
C PHE A 556 -8.76 41.78 0.79
N GLY A 557 -9.17 40.52 0.86
CA GLY A 557 -8.67 39.44 -0.01
C GLY A 557 -7.19 39.11 0.16
N HIS A 558 -6.64 39.29 1.37
CA HIS A 558 -5.21 39.12 1.70
C HIS A 558 -4.28 40.12 1.01
N CYS A 559 -4.77 41.31 0.64
CA CYS A 559 -3.92 42.32 0.03
C CYS A 559 -2.82 42.83 0.98
N GLU A 560 -1.66 43.14 0.41
CA GLU A 560 -0.53 43.73 1.13
C GLU A 560 -0.87 45.15 1.62
N GLN A 561 -0.17 45.59 2.66
CA GLN A 561 -0.33 46.92 3.23
C GLN A 561 0.00 48.01 2.21
N THR A 562 -0.86 49.03 2.13
CA THR A 562 -0.48 50.29 1.46
C THR A 562 0.63 50.98 2.25
N GLU A 563 1.39 51.87 1.59
CA GLU A 563 2.48 52.61 2.24
C GLU A 563 2.00 53.42 3.46
N GLU A 564 0.77 53.94 3.40
CA GLU A 564 0.08 54.60 4.53
C GLU A 564 -0.08 53.65 5.73
N VAL A 565 -0.60 52.45 5.50
CA VAL A 565 -0.84 51.45 6.56
C VAL A 565 0.48 50.88 7.08
N LYS A 566 1.47 50.70 6.22
CA LYS A 566 2.80 50.21 6.60
C LYS A 566 3.52 51.20 7.52
N ASN A 567 3.47 52.49 7.20
CA ASN A 567 4.04 53.54 8.05
C ASN A 567 3.31 53.64 9.40
N PHE A 568 1.99 53.51 9.40
CA PHE A 568 1.19 53.46 10.62
C PHE A 568 1.54 52.27 11.51
N VAL A 569 1.63 51.07 10.94
CA VAL A 569 1.97 49.83 11.66
C VAL A 569 3.41 49.83 12.18
N ASN A 570 4.35 50.50 11.50
CA ASN A 570 5.72 50.65 12.00
C ASN A 570 5.86 51.66 13.15
N ALA A 571 4.93 52.62 13.25
CA ALA A 571 4.91 53.63 14.31
C ALA A 571 4.20 53.14 15.59
N TYR A 572 3.35 52.13 15.44
CA TYR A 572 2.65 51.39 16.49
C TYR A 572 3.56 50.34 17.14
#